data_AF-A0A8J5QWN3-F1
#
_entry.id   AF-A0A8J5QWN3-F1
#
_cell.length_a   1.000
_cell.length_b   1.000
_cell.length_c   1.000
_cell.angle_alpha   90.00
_cell.angle_beta   90.00
_cell.angle_gamma   90.00
#
_symmetry.space_group_name_H-M   'P 1'
#
loop_
_entity.id
_entity.type
_entity.pdbx_description
1 polymer ?
#
loop_
_entity_poly.entity_id
_entity_poly.type
_entity_poly.pdbx_seq_one_letter_code
_entity_poly.pdbx_strand_id
1 'polypeptide(L)' 'MNAAAGGSDDWLMGVAGANLSYTIELPGGRFDPPPSLIGSVGVETFEAFKVFQAYVEKNFSN' A
#
# COMPACT_ATOMS: atom_id res chain seq x y z
N MET A 1 -11.42 4.07 11.93
CA MET A 1 -10.24 3.20 12.11
C MET A 1 -10.22 2.70 13.54
N ASN A 2 -9.92 1.43 13.74
CA ASN A 2 -9.68 0.84 15.06
C ASN A 2 -8.17 0.72 15.28
N ALA A 3 -7.70 0.82 16.52
CA ALA A 3 -6.31 0.52 16.83
C ALA A 3 -6.06 -0.98 16.61
N ALA A 4 -5.02 -1.30 15.85
CA ALA A 4 -4.54 -2.65 15.62
C ALA A 4 -3.02 -2.63 15.81
N ALA A 5 -2.48 -3.62 16.52
CA ALA A 5 -1.06 -3.71 16.81
C ALA A 5 -0.48 -5.01 16.25
N GLY A 6 0.75 -4.95 15.77
CA GLY A 6 1.49 -6.13 15.28
C GLY A 6 1.23 -6.43 13.81
N GLY A 7 0.76 -5.44 13.05
CA GLY A 7 0.66 -5.54 11.60
C GLY A 7 2.03 -5.72 10.95
N SER A 8 2.05 -6.23 9.72
CA SER A 8 3.30 -6.34 8.94
C SER A 8 3.92 -4.98 8.68
N ASP A 9 3.09 -3.96 8.50
CA ASP A 9 3.48 -2.57 8.31
C ASP A 9 4.10 -1.96 9.57
N ASP A 10 3.52 -2.21 10.75
CA ASP A 10 4.09 -1.84 12.05
C ASP A 10 5.47 -2.47 12.25
N TRP A 11 5.58 -3.79 12.00
CA TRP A 11 6.82 -4.53 12.20
C TRP A 11 7.91 -4.06 11.24
N LEU A 12 7.58 -3.84 9.96
CA LEU A 12 8.53 -3.38 8.94
C LEU A 12 9.16 -2.03 9.33
N MET A 13 8.35 -1.12 9.85
CA MET A 13 8.81 0.20 10.28
C MET A 13 9.52 0.15 11.64
N GLY A 14 8.93 -0.52 12.64
CA GLY A 14 9.41 -0.51 14.02
C GLY A 14 10.56 -1.47 14.32
N VAL A 15 10.68 -2.58 13.58
CA VAL A 15 11.68 -3.63 13.83
C VAL A 15 12.69 -3.73 12.69
N ALA A 16 12.23 -3.80 11.44
CA ALA A 16 13.12 -3.94 10.29
C ALA A 16 13.73 -2.60 9.83
N GLY A 17 13.25 -1.47 10.35
CA GLY A 17 13.85 -0.15 10.16
C GLY A 17 13.63 0.46 8.77
N ALA A 18 12.56 0.06 8.06
CA ALA A 18 12.20 0.74 6.82
C ALA A 18 11.65 2.14 7.11
N ASN A 19 12.05 3.13 6.31
CA ASN A 19 11.58 4.50 6.48
C ASN A 19 10.16 4.73 5.95
N LEU A 20 9.68 3.84 5.08
CA LEU A 20 8.35 3.89 4.48
C LEU A 20 7.70 2.51 4.57
N SER A 21 6.45 2.48 5.02
CA SER A 21 5.64 1.27 5.19
C SER A 21 4.17 1.64 5.00
N TYR A 22 3.46 0.90 4.14
CA TYR A 22 2.09 1.23 3.75
C TYR A 22 1.21 -0.02 3.76
N THR A 23 -0.03 0.15 4.21
CA THR A 23 -1.13 -0.80 4.01
C THR A 23 -2.14 -0.15 3.07
N ILE A 24 -2.51 -0.82 1.98
CA ILE A 24 -3.56 -0.38 1.05
C ILE A 24 -4.72 -1.36 1.10
N GLU A 25 -5.86 -0.90 1.60
CA GLU A 25 -7.13 -1.63 1.51
C GLU A 25 -7.83 -1.24 0.21
N LEU A 26 -8.01 -2.21 -0.69
CA LEU A 26 -8.59 -1.99 -2.01
C LEU A 26 -10.11 -1.74 -1.93
N PRO A 27 -10.71 -1.10 -2.95
CA PRO A 27 -12.16 -0.93 -3.02
C PRO A 27 -12.91 -2.27 -3.09
N GLY A 28 -14.18 -2.25 -2.72
CA GLY A 28 -15.07 -3.41 -2.77
C GLY A 28 -15.81 -3.64 -1.46
N GLY A 29 -15.24 -3.21 -0.32
CA GLY A 29 -15.87 -3.24 1.01
C GLY A 29 -16.25 -4.65 1.52
N ARG A 30 -15.98 -5.68 0.73
CA ARG A 30 -16.22 -7.10 0.96
C ARG A 30 -15.10 -7.89 0.28
N PHE A 31 -15.02 -9.16 0.60
CA PHE A 31 -13.97 -10.05 0.07
C PHE A 31 -14.33 -10.67 -1.29
N ASP A 32 -15.47 -10.32 -1.87
CA ASP A 32 -16.04 -10.87 -3.11
C ASP A 32 -16.35 -9.81 -4.19
N PRO A 33 -15.41 -8.90 -4.55
CA PRO A 33 -15.66 -7.94 -5.63
C PRO A 33 -15.87 -8.68 -6.97
N PRO A 34 -16.74 -8.18 -7.86
CA PRO A 34 -16.96 -8.80 -9.17
C PRO A 34 -15.67 -8.78 -10.01
N PRO A 35 -15.38 -9.84 -10.80
CA PRO A 35 -14.17 -9.90 -11.62
C PRO A 35 -13.98 -8.73 -12.59
N SER A 36 -15.06 -8.06 -12.99
CA SER A 36 -15.02 -6.87 -13.84
C SER A 36 -14.26 -5.69 -13.22
N LEU A 37 -14.10 -5.66 -11.88
CA LEU A 37 -13.36 -4.60 -11.19
C LEU A 37 -11.85 -4.86 -11.11
N ILE A 38 -11.37 -6.09 -11.42
CA ILE A 38 -9.94 -6.43 -11.33
C ILE A 38 -9.10 -5.46 -12.16
N GLY A 39 -9.52 -5.20 -13.40
CA GLY A 39 -8.81 -4.31 -14.31
C GLY A 39 -8.73 -2.88 -13.79
N SER A 40 -9.86 -2.29 -13.39
CA SER A 40 -9.90 -0.89 -12.93
C SER A 40 -9.18 -0.70 -11.61
N VAL A 41 -9.39 -1.59 -10.63
CA VAL A 41 -8.74 -1.54 -9.31
C VAL A 41 -7.23 -1.78 -9.44
N GLY A 42 -6.81 -2.68 -10.33
CA GLY A 42 -5.40 -2.91 -10.62
C GLY A 42 -4.73 -1.66 -11.20
N VAL A 43 -5.38 -0.99 -12.17
CA VAL A 43 -4.85 0.23 -12.80
C VAL A 43 -4.73 1.37 -11.79
N GLU A 44 -5.77 1.67 -11.02
CA GLU A 44 -5.69 2.77 -10.04
C GLU A 44 -4.65 2.50 -8.94
N THR A 45 -4.51 1.25 -8.49
CA THR A 45 -3.50 0.86 -7.51
C THR A 45 -2.09 0.98 -8.08
N PHE A 46 -1.91 0.64 -9.37
CA PHE A 46 -0.63 0.78 -10.04
C PHE A 46 -0.22 2.26 -10.17
N GLU A 47 -1.15 3.18 -10.41
CA GLU A 47 -0.85 4.61 -10.37
C GLU A 47 -0.38 5.06 -8.98
N ALA A 48 -0.93 4.51 -7.89
CA ALA A 48 -0.44 4.78 -6.54
C ALA A 48 1.01 4.29 -6.35
N PHE A 49 1.36 3.10 -6.85
CA PHE A 49 2.74 2.60 -6.79
C PHE A 49 3.74 3.47 -7.54
N LYS A 50 3.36 4.07 -8.67
CA LYS A 50 4.23 5.04 -9.36
C LYS A 50 4.50 6.27 -8.51
N VAL A 51 3.49 6.76 -7.78
CA VAL A 51 3.66 7.90 -6.87
C VAL A 51 4.60 7.53 -5.71
N PHE A 52 4.47 6.32 -5.16
CA PHE A 52 5.40 5.84 -4.13
C PHE A 52 6.83 5.77 -4.65
N GLN A 53 7.02 5.20 -5.84
CA GLN A 53 8.33 5.12 -6.48
C GLN A 53 8.92 6.52 -6.75
N ALA A 54 8.13 7.45 -7.29
CA ALA A 54 8.59 8.82 -7.51
C ALA A 54 9.00 9.52 -6.21
N TYR A 55 8.30 9.24 -5.10
CA TYR A 55 8.70 9.72 -3.78
C TYR A 55 10.01 9.07 -3.30
N VAL A 56 10.16 7.75 -3.48
CA VAL A 56 11.39 7.04 -3.15
C VAL A 56 12.57 7.64 -3.92
N GLU A 57 12.44 7.80 -5.24
CA GLU A 57 13.48 8.35 -6.11
C GLU A 57 13.90 9.75 -5.66
N LYS A 58 12.94 10.61 -5.33
CA LYS A 58 13.21 11.98 -4.92
C LYS A 58 13.92 12.09 -3.56
N ASN A 59 13.65 11.18 -2.63
CA ASN A 59 14.06 11.35 -1.22
C ASN A 59 15.11 10.34 -0.75
N PHE A 60 15.36 9.27 -1.50
CA PHE A 60 16.24 8.16 -1.10
C PHE A 60 17.23 7.73 -2.18
N SER A 61 17.26 8.38 -3.35
CA SER A 61 18.33 8.18 -4.33
C SER A 61 19.57 8.99 -3.91
N ASN A 62 20.73 8.34 -3.95
CA ASN A 62 22.04 8.99 -3.74
C ASN A 62 22.42 9.90 -4.90
#